data_AF-A0A8S0TA20-F1
#
_entry.id   AF-A0A8S0TA20-F1
#
_cell.length_a   1.000
_cell.length_b   1.000
_cell.length_c   1.000
_cell.angle_alpha   90.00
_cell.angle_beta   90.00
_cell.angle_gamma   90.00
#
_symmetry.space_group_name_H-M   'P 1'
#
loop_
_entity.id
_entity.type
_entity.pdbx_description
1 polymer ?
#
loop_
_entity_poly.entity_id
_entity_poly.type
_entity_poly.pdbx_seq_one_letter_code
_entity_poly.pdbx_strand_id
1 'polypeptide(L)'
;MMLQRHSSKNQGNKGKAIRAGIVRTLMRLLTKLEGGMVDEALAIQAILASHPEGKAAIGAAEAVPVLVDVIGNGSPRNKANAAAVLVHLCARDQHYLVECQELGML
;
A
#
# COMPACT_ATOMS: atom_id res chain seq x y z
N MET A 1 -22.01 0.24 -24.96
CA MET A 1 -20.58 0.30 -24.57
C MET A 1 -20.34 1.51 -23.66
N MET A 2 -20.61 1.40 -22.35
CA MET A 2 -20.38 2.50 -21.39
C MET A 2 -19.65 1.99 -20.15
N LEU A 3 -18.34 1.72 -20.24
CA LEU A 3 -17.51 1.42 -19.05
C LEU A 3 -16.12 2.10 -19.05
N GLN A 4 -15.85 3.05 -19.96
CA GLN A 4 -14.49 3.62 -20.08
C GLN A 4 -14.31 5.04 -19.51
N ARG A 5 -15.36 5.73 -19.02
CA ARG A 5 -15.25 7.15 -18.65
C ARG A 5 -14.93 7.48 -17.18
N HIS A 6 -14.98 6.52 -16.25
CA HIS A 6 -14.64 6.77 -14.83
C HIS A 6 -13.20 6.37 -14.42
N SER A 7 -12.48 5.60 -15.25
CA SER A 7 -11.12 5.14 -14.91
C SER A 7 -10.04 6.19 -15.19
N SER A 8 -10.14 6.94 -16.29
CA SER A 8 -9.07 7.85 -16.74
C SER A 8 -8.84 9.06 -15.81
N LYS A 9 -9.91 9.63 -15.22
CA LYS A 9 -9.79 10.73 -14.25
C LYS A 9 -9.14 10.28 -12.94
N ASN A 10 -9.39 9.04 -12.53
CA ASN A 10 -8.84 8.51 -11.27
C ASN A 10 -7.34 8.22 -11.36
N GLN A 11 -6.85 7.72 -12.51
CA GLN A 11 -5.39 7.50 -12.68
C GLN A 11 -4.62 8.83 -12.66
N GLY A 12 -5.15 9.88 -13.29
CA GLY A 12 -4.54 11.21 -13.27
C GLY A 12 -4.47 11.82 -11.86
N ASN A 13 -5.51 11.65 -11.05
CA ASN A 13 -5.53 12.13 -9.66
C ASN A 13 -4.60 11.33 -8.74
N LYS A 14 -4.54 10.00 -8.90
CA LYS A 14 -3.61 9.14 -8.17
C LYS A 14 -2.16 9.53 -8.43
N GLY A 15 -1.77 9.69 -9.71
CA GLY A 15 -0.42 10.11 -10.08
C GLY A 15 -0.02 11.47 -9.48
N LYS A 16 -0.94 12.45 -9.46
CA LYS A 16 -0.69 13.75 -8.80
C LYS A 16 -0.44 13.60 -7.30
N ALA A 17 -1.24 12.78 -6.61
CA ALA A 17 -1.07 12.54 -5.17
C ALA A 17 0.27 11.85 -4.86
N ILE A 18 0.66 10.87 -5.68
CA ILE A 18 1.95 10.17 -5.56
C ILE A 18 3.11 11.16 -5.70
N ARG A 19 3.10 11.98 -6.75
CA ARG A 19 4.13 13.00 -6.99
C ARG A 19 4.17 14.08 -5.91
N ALA A 20 3.04 14.36 -5.25
CA ALA A 20 2.97 15.23 -4.09
C ALA A 20 3.55 14.58 -2.80
N GLY A 21 4.00 13.33 -2.86
CA GLY A 21 4.68 12.66 -1.75
C GLY A 21 3.75 12.01 -0.73
N ILE A 22 2.49 11.72 -1.09
CA ILE A 22 1.50 11.15 -0.16
C ILE A 22 1.97 9.84 0.49
N VAL A 23 2.72 9.00 -0.23
CA VAL A 23 3.20 7.69 0.25
C VAL A 23 4.06 7.82 1.50
N ARG A 24 4.98 8.80 1.55
CA ARG A 24 5.81 9.03 2.75
C ARG A 24 4.97 9.45 3.96
N THR A 25 3.95 10.27 3.74
CA THR A 25 3.03 10.69 4.80
C THR A 25 2.25 9.49 5.34
N LEU A 26 1.75 8.61 4.46
CA LEU A 26 1.02 7.40 4.85
C LEU A 26 1.93 6.43 5.63
N MET A 27 3.18 6.24 5.20
CA MET A 27 4.15 5.40 5.92
C MET A 27 4.46 5.90 7.33
N ARG A 28 4.52 7.23 7.51
CA ARG A 28 4.68 7.83 8.83
C ARG A 28 3.47 7.56 9.74
N LEU A 29 2.26 7.50 9.18
CA LEU A 29 1.04 7.17 9.94
C LEU A 29 0.98 5.69 10.34
N LEU A 30 1.66 4.80 9.63
CA LEU A 30 1.78 3.38 10.02
C LEU A 30 2.82 3.16 11.13
N THR A 31 3.91 3.93 11.09
CA THR A 31 5.08 3.71 11.96
C THR A 31 5.06 4.56 13.23
N LYS A 32 4.33 5.67 13.24
CA LYS A 32 4.11 6.48 14.43
C LYS A 32 2.74 6.18 15.03
N LEU A 33 2.70 5.96 16.35
CA LEU A 33 1.48 5.86 17.16
C LEU A 33 0.62 7.16 17.17
N GLU A 34 0.99 8.16 16.39
CA GLU A 34 0.29 9.44 16.31
C GLU A 34 -0.97 9.31 15.44
N GLY A 35 -2.10 9.00 16.08
CA GLY A 35 -3.40 9.48 15.60
C GLY A 35 -4.44 8.43 15.21
N GLY A 36 -4.20 7.13 15.40
CA GLY A 36 -5.25 6.11 15.20
C GLY A 36 -5.73 5.94 13.75
N MET A 37 -5.11 6.62 12.77
CA MET A 37 -5.50 6.60 11.35
C MET A 37 -4.81 5.48 10.55
N VAL A 38 -4.40 4.40 11.22
CA VAL A 38 -3.69 3.27 10.57
C VAL A 38 -4.57 2.65 9.49
N ASP A 39 -5.87 2.55 9.76
CA ASP A 39 -6.79 1.95 8.81
C ASP A 39 -6.99 2.78 7.54
N GLU A 40 -7.25 4.08 7.70
CA GLU A 40 -7.39 5.01 6.58
C GLU A 40 -6.10 5.07 5.77
N ALA A 41 -4.94 5.05 6.44
CA ALA A 41 -3.65 5.03 5.77
C ALA A 41 -3.47 3.77 4.91
N LEU A 42 -3.80 2.59 5.43
CA LEU A 42 -3.72 1.34 4.67
C LEU A 42 -4.72 1.30 3.51
N ALA A 43 -5.95 1.78 3.72
CA ALA A 43 -6.97 1.84 2.67
C ALA A 43 -6.52 2.73 1.50
N ILE A 44 -5.93 3.89 1.79
CA ILE A 44 -5.36 4.77 0.75
C ILE A 44 -4.17 4.08 0.08
N GLN A 45 -3.28 3.43 0.83
CA GLN A 45 -2.15 2.70 0.25
C GLN A 45 -2.60 1.56 -0.69
N ALA A 46 -3.68 0.84 -0.39
CA ALA A 46 -4.22 -0.19 -1.27
C ALA A 46 -4.71 0.41 -2.61
N ILE A 47 -5.36 1.56 -2.57
CA ILE A 47 -5.81 2.30 -3.76
C ILE A 47 -4.62 2.76 -4.62
N LEU A 48 -3.52 3.16 -3.98
CA LEU A 48 -2.30 3.60 -4.67
C LEU A 48 -1.49 2.43 -5.23
N ALA A 49 -1.39 1.32 -4.51
CA ALA A 49 -0.69 0.11 -4.93
C ALA A 49 -1.30 -0.51 -6.20
N SER A 50 -2.58 -0.24 -6.47
CA SER A 50 -3.25 -0.60 -7.73
C SER A 50 -2.75 0.21 -8.95
N HIS A 51 -1.91 1.24 -8.76
CA HIS A 51 -1.35 2.08 -9.82
C HIS A 51 0.17 1.84 -9.93
N PRO A 52 0.76 1.73 -11.14
CA PRO A 52 2.20 1.46 -11.30
C PRO A 52 3.11 2.44 -10.55
N GLU A 53 2.89 3.75 -10.68
CA GLU A 53 3.66 4.76 -9.93
C GLU A 53 3.47 4.63 -8.41
N GLY A 54 2.28 4.24 -7.96
CA GLY A 54 1.99 4.11 -6.52
C GLY A 54 2.68 2.88 -5.95
N LYS A 55 2.65 1.78 -6.70
CA LYS A 55 3.41 0.56 -6.40
C LYS A 55 4.90 0.84 -6.25
N ALA A 56 5.50 1.52 -7.24
CA ALA A 56 6.91 1.88 -7.21
C ALA A 56 7.24 2.79 -6.01
N ALA A 57 6.39 3.78 -5.72
CA ALA A 57 6.59 4.68 -4.60
C ALA A 57 6.45 3.98 -3.23
N ILE A 58 5.53 3.03 -3.09
CA ILE A 58 5.36 2.22 -1.87
C ILE A 58 6.55 1.29 -1.66
N GLY A 59 7.01 0.63 -2.72
CA GLY A 59 8.21 -0.21 -2.69
C GLY A 59 9.46 0.58 -2.30
N ALA A 60 9.68 1.74 -2.92
CA ALA A 60 10.77 2.64 -2.59
C ALA A 60 10.69 3.24 -1.17
N ALA A 61 9.56 3.10 -0.49
CA ALA A 61 9.38 3.50 0.90
C ALA A 61 9.61 2.34 1.89
N GLU A 62 10.15 1.21 1.43
CA GLU A 62 10.46 0.02 2.25
C GLU A 62 9.24 -0.44 3.06
N ALA A 63 8.08 -0.49 2.41
CA ALA A 63 6.81 -0.73 3.08
C ALA A 63 6.63 -2.19 3.55
N VAL A 64 7.35 -3.16 2.96
CA VAL A 64 7.10 -4.58 3.19
C VAL A 64 7.30 -4.99 4.65
N PRO A 65 8.42 -4.68 5.33
CA PRO A 65 8.58 -5.02 6.75
C PRO A 65 7.48 -4.41 7.64
N VAL A 66 7.07 -3.18 7.36
CA VAL A 66 6.01 -2.49 8.11
C VAL A 66 4.65 -3.18 7.91
N LEU A 67 4.33 -3.55 6.66
CA LEU A 67 3.08 -4.24 6.35
C LEU A 67 3.03 -5.65 6.96
N VAL A 68 4.17 -6.36 6.98
CA VAL A 68 4.32 -7.66 7.65
C VAL A 68 4.05 -7.53 9.15
N ASP A 69 4.65 -6.55 9.82
CA ASP A 69 4.42 -6.30 11.24
C ASP A 69 2.94 -6.00 11.53
N VAL A 70 2.30 -5.15 10.71
CA VAL A 70 0.87 -4.84 10.81
C VAL A 70 -0.01 -6.09 10.64
N ILE A 71 0.38 -7.05 9.78
CA ILE A 71 -0.35 -8.31 9.62
C ILE A 71 -0.19 -9.20 10.86
N GLY A 72 1.01 -9.23 11.46
CA GLY A 72 1.28 -9.95 12.70
C GLY A 72 0.50 -9.38 13.89
N ASN A 73 0.57 -8.07 14.07
CA ASN A 73 0.25 -7.40 15.34
C ASN A 73 -0.98 -6.48 15.28
N GLY A 74 -1.48 -6.13 14.10
CA GLY A 74 -2.60 -5.18 13.92
C GLY A 74 -3.98 -5.75 14.24
N SER A 75 -4.99 -4.87 14.23
CA SER A 75 -6.41 -5.27 14.33
C SER A 75 -6.85 -6.11 13.11
N PRO A 76 -7.92 -6.92 13.18
CA PRO A 76 -8.40 -7.70 12.03
C PRO A 76 -8.59 -6.87 10.76
N ARG A 77 -9.06 -5.63 10.91
CA ARG A 77 -9.21 -4.68 9.80
C ARG A 77 -7.86 -4.22 9.23
N ASN A 78 -6.89 -3.90 10.09
CA ASN A 78 -5.54 -3.54 9.64
C ASN A 78 -4.85 -4.71 8.93
N LYS A 79 -4.98 -5.94 9.44
CA LYS A 79 -4.43 -7.14 8.81
C LYS A 79 -4.97 -7.32 7.40
N ALA A 80 -6.29 -7.23 7.22
CA ALA A 80 -6.93 -7.35 5.91
C ALA A 80 -6.45 -6.27 4.93
N ASN A 81 -6.37 -5.01 5.39
CA ASN A 81 -5.94 -3.90 4.54
C ASN A 81 -4.44 -3.97 4.19
N ALA A 82 -3.58 -4.33 5.14
CA ALA A 82 -2.16 -4.54 4.89
C ALA A 82 -1.90 -5.71 3.92
N ALA A 83 -2.64 -6.81 4.06
CA ALA A 83 -2.59 -7.92 3.12
C ALA A 83 -3.00 -7.50 1.70
N ALA A 84 -4.03 -6.64 1.56
CA ALA A 84 -4.44 -6.12 0.26
C ALA A 84 -3.33 -5.29 -0.41
N VAL A 85 -2.60 -4.46 0.36
CA VAL A 85 -1.44 -3.73 -0.16
C VAL A 85 -0.35 -4.70 -0.63
N LEU A 86 0.01 -5.70 0.19
CA LEU A 86 1.03 -6.69 -0.17
C LEU A 86 0.65 -7.52 -1.39
N VAL A 87 -0.61 -7.93 -1.54
CA VAL A 87 -1.07 -8.65 -2.75
C VAL A 87 -0.83 -7.80 -3.99
N HIS A 88 -1.10 -6.50 -3.94
CA HIS A 88 -0.79 -5.60 -5.07
C HIS A 88 0.71 -5.48 -5.34
N LEU A 89 1.55 -5.42 -4.29
CA LEU A 89 3.02 -5.45 -4.41
C LEU A 89 3.50 -6.75 -5.07
N CYS A 90 3.04 -7.90 -4.59
CA CYS A 90 3.48 -9.22 -5.05
C CYS A 90 2.95 -9.61 -6.44
N ALA A 91 1.77 -9.13 -6.86
CA ALA A 91 1.08 -9.62 -8.06
C ALA A 91 1.86 -9.50 -9.39
N ARG A 92 2.96 -8.75 -9.44
CA ARG A 92 3.79 -8.55 -10.64
C ARG A 92 5.28 -8.39 -10.36
N ASP A 93 5.72 -8.66 -9.14
CA ASP A 93 7.09 -8.47 -8.73
C ASP A 93 7.45 -9.52 -7.68
N GLN A 94 8.27 -10.49 -8.11
CA GLN A 94 8.67 -11.63 -7.28
C GLN A 94 9.60 -11.22 -6.14
N HIS A 95 10.24 -10.05 -6.22
CA HIS A 95 11.12 -9.57 -5.17
C HIS A 95 10.37 -9.41 -3.84
N TYR A 96 9.16 -8.81 -3.87
CA TYR A 96 8.35 -8.64 -2.65
C TYR A 96 7.82 -9.96 -2.08
N LEU A 97 7.64 -10.98 -2.93
CA LEU A 97 7.26 -12.31 -2.45
C LEU A 97 8.40 -12.95 -1.66
N VAL A 98 9.63 -12.87 -2.17
CA VAL A 98 10.83 -13.37 -1.49
C VAL A 98 11.05 -12.62 -0.17
N GLU A 99 10.92 -11.30 -0.18
CA GLU A 99 11.05 -10.49 1.04
C GLU A 99 10.01 -10.88 2.12
N CYS A 100 8.75 -11.15 1.72
CA CYS A 100 7.74 -11.65 2.66
C CYS A 100 8.07 -13.04 3.23
N GLN A 101 8.69 -13.92 2.44
CA GLN A 101 9.15 -15.25 2.88
C GLN A 101 10.30 -15.13 3.88
N GLU A 102 11.27 -14.26 3.62
CA GLU A 102 12.40 -14.00 4.54
C GLU A 102 11.94 -13.45 5.89
N LEU A 103 10.83 -12.71 5.90
CA LEU A 103 10.20 -12.19 7.12
C LEU A 103 9.26 -13.20 7.80
N GLY A 104 9.13 -14.43 7.28
CA GLY A 104 8.39 -15.53 7.91
C GLY A 104 6.88 -15.47 7.78
N MET A 105 6.33 -14.75 6.78
CA MET A 105 4.88 -14.66 6.56
C MET A 105 4.26 -15.80 5.74
N LEU A 106 5.06 -16.55 4.98
CA LEU A 106 4.60 -17.57 4.03
C LEU A 106 5.40 -18.86 4.17
#